data_AF-A0A2V7K1U1-F1
#
_entry.id   AF-A0A2V7K1U1-F1
#
_cell.length_a   1.000
_cell.length_b   1.000
_cell.length_c   1.000
_cell.angle_alpha   90.00
_cell.angle_beta   90.00
_cell.angle_gamma   90.00
#
_symmetry.space_group_name_H-M   'P 1'
#
loop_
_entity.id
_entity.type
_entity.pdbx_description
1 polymer ?
#
loop_
_entity_poly.entity_id
_entity_poly.type
_entity_poly.pdbx_seq_one_letter_code
_entity_poly.pdbx_strand_id
1 'polypeptide(L)'
;MEPRPSPGMKMYVTVWIGLLLIVGAEVALTYARFPVGRLLALLLVLAVVEAGLGLLYFMHLRYERPSLFWSLIPALVVVLILMDHFWPDALRLMHQRLGAGVGAP
;
A
#
# COMPACT_ATOMS: atom_id res chain seq x y z
N MET A 1 35.22 18.81 16.98
CA MET A 1 34.12 18.30 16.14
C MET A 1 33.26 17.44 17.05
N GLU A 2 32.08 17.90 17.41
CA GLU A 2 31.18 17.16 18.30
C GLU A 2 30.47 16.06 17.49
N PRO A 3 30.52 14.78 17.89
CA PRO A 3 29.78 13.74 17.20
C PRO A 3 28.29 13.98 17.43
N ARG A 4 27.64 14.59 16.42
CA ARG A 4 26.18 14.74 16.42
C ARG A 4 25.55 13.35 16.47
N PRO A 5 24.58 13.07 17.36
CA PRO A 5 23.83 11.82 17.33
C PRO A 5 23.15 11.71 15.96
N SER A 6 23.69 10.87 15.07
CA SER A 6 22.97 10.51 13.87
C SER A 6 21.75 9.71 14.32
N PRO A 7 20.55 9.90 13.71
CA PRO A 7 19.46 8.95 13.85
C PRO A 7 20.00 7.57 13.51
N GLY A 8 20.27 6.79 14.55
CA GLY A 8 21.11 5.60 14.43
C GLY A 8 20.35 4.50 13.72
N MET A 9 21.08 3.69 12.94
CA MET A 9 20.66 2.40 12.35
C MET A 9 19.61 1.64 13.18
N LYS A 10 19.72 1.70 14.51
CA LYS A 10 18.77 1.18 15.49
C LYS A 10 17.30 1.51 15.16
N MET A 11 16.98 2.75 14.79
CA MET A 11 15.59 3.12 14.52
C MET A 11 15.03 2.44 13.27
N TYR A 12 15.83 2.39 12.19
CA TYR A 12 15.46 1.70 10.96
C TYR A 12 15.26 0.19 11.19
N VAL A 13 16.14 -0.42 11.99
CA VAL A 13 16.01 -1.83 12.39
C VAL A 13 14.75 -2.07 13.23
N THR A 14 14.41 -1.17 14.15
CA THR A 14 13.17 -1.27 14.93
C THR A 14 11.93 -1.21 14.04
N VAL A 15 11.88 -0.26 13.09
CA VAL A 15 10.77 -0.16 12.14
C VAL A 15 10.71 -1.40 11.24
N TRP A 16 11.85 -1.88 10.76
CA TRP A 16 11.94 -3.09 9.95
C TRP A 16 11.37 -4.32 10.68
N ILE A 17 11.73 -4.52 11.94
CA ILE A 17 11.16 -5.60 12.78
C ILE A 17 9.64 -5.41 12.91
N GLY A 18 9.18 -4.19 13.12
CA GLY A 18 7.74 -3.87 13.16
C GLY A 18 7.00 -4.26 11.88
N LEU A 19 7.56 -3.95 10.71
CA LEU A 19 7.00 -4.36 9.41
C LEU A 19 6.98 -5.89 9.28
N LEU A 20 8.06 -6.57 9.67
CA LEU A 20 8.13 -8.04 9.63
C LEU A 20 7.04 -8.68 10.51
N LEU A 21 6.75 -8.09 11.67
CA LEU A 21 5.67 -8.55 12.55
C LEU A 21 4.28 -8.31 11.94
N ILE A 22 4.07 -7.20 11.23
CA ILE A 22 2.82 -6.92 10.51
C ILE A 22 2.59 -8.00 9.44
N VAL A 23 3.57 -8.27 8.59
CA VAL A 23 3.49 -9.34 7.57
C VAL A 23 3.22 -10.69 8.21
N GLY A 24 3.90 -11.02 9.32
CA GLY A 24 3.64 -12.24 10.07
C GLY A 24 2.19 -12.33 10.56
N ALA A 25 1.62 -11.22 11.03
CA ALA A 25 0.22 -11.13 11.44
C ALA A 25 -0.74 -11.29 10.27
N GLU A 26 -0.47 -10.71 9.10
CA GLU A 26 -1.28 -10.88 7.88
C GLU A 26 -1.33 -12.34 7.44
N VAL A 27 -0.18 -13.01 7.44
CA VAL A 27 -0.08 -14.44 7.12
C VAL A 27 -0.91 -15.25 8.11
N ALA A 28 -0.74 -15.02 9.42
CA ALA A 28 -1.51 -15.71 10.45
C ALA A 28 -3.03 -15.48 10.31
N LEU A 29 -3.44 -14.24 10.04
CA LEU A 29 -4.84 -13.86 9.89
C LEU A 29 -5.47 -14.53 8.66
N THR A 30 -4.72 -14.62 7.57
CA THR A 30 -5.15 -15.30 6.34
C THR A 30 -5.34 -16.80 6.56
N TYR A 31 -4.50 -17.43 7.41
CA TYR A 31 -4.68 -18.83 7.80
C TYR A 31 -5.84 -19.06 8.78
N ALA A 32 -6.25 -18.05 9.55
CA ALA A 32 -7.31 -18.17 10.56
C ALA A 32 -8.73 -18.35 9.99
N ARG A 33 -8.91 -18.45 8.67
CA ARG A 33 -10.19 -18.76 7.98
C ARG A 33 -11.35 -17.85 8.41
N PHE A 34 -11.09 -16.55 8.60
CA PHE A 34 -12.16 -15.58 8.87
C PHE A 34 -13.12 -15.43 7.68
N PRO A 35 -14.36 -14.96 7.92
CA PRO A 35 -15.26 -14.54 6.84
C PRO A 35 -14.60 -13.48 5.97
N VAL A 36 -14.72 -13.63 4.64
CA VAL A 36 -14.01 -12.83 3.63
C VAL A 36 -14.08 -11.33 3.89
N GLY A 37 -15.26 -10.79 4.20
CA GLY A 37 -15.43 -9.36 4.46
C GLY A 37 -14.63 -8.86 5.67
N ARG A 38 -14.55 -9.64 6.75
CA ARG A 38 -13.77 -9.29 7.94
C ARG A 38 -12.27 -9.43 7.68
N LEU A 39 -11.87 -10.49 6.97
CA LEU A 39 -10.47 -10.71 6.60
C LEU A 39 -9.96 -9.55 5.73
N LEU A 40 -10.72 -9.16 4.70
CA LEU A 40 -10.38 -8.02 3.84
C LEU A 40 -10.24 -6.72 4.63
N ALA A 41 -11.19 -6.41 5.50
CA ALA A 41 -11.12 -5.18 6.30
C ALA A 41 -9.87 -5.14 7.19
N LEU A 42 -9.54 -6.26 7.85
CA LEU A 42 -8.36 -6.36 8.72
C LEU A 42 -7.04 -6.28 7.93
N LEU A 43 -6.93 -7.00 6.81
CA LEU A 43 -5.76 -6.94 5.94
C LEU A 43 -5.59 -5.54 5.34
N LEU A 44 -6.68 -4.87 4.98
CA LEU A 44 -6.62 -3.50 4.47
C LEU A 44 -6.11 -2.51 5.52
N VAL A 45 -6.55 -2.65 6.77
CA VAL A 45 -6.03 -1.82 7.87
C VAL A 45 -4.53 -2.09 8.07
N LEU A 46 -4.10 -3.35 8.07
CA LEU A 46 -2.68 -3.70 8.19
C LEU A 46 -1.85 -3.12 7.04
N ALA A 47 -2.33 -3.22 5.80
CA ALA A 47 -1.66 -2.66 4.62
C ALA A 47 -1.50 -1.14 4.70
N VAL A 48 -2.53 -0.41 5.17
CA VAL A 48 -2.44 1.06 5.36
C VAL A 48 -1.40 1.41 6.43
N VAL A 49 -1.36 0.65 7.54
CA VAL A 49 -0.37 0.84 8.59
C VAL A 49 1.04 0.59 8.06
N GLU A 50 1.25 -0.52 7.35
CA GLU A 50 2.53 -0.87 6.74
C GLU A 50 3.01 0.23 5.79
N ALA A 51 2.15 0.66 4.87
CA ALA A 51 2.44 1.75 3.93
C ALA A 51 2.81 3.04 4.67
N GLY A 52 2.09 3.39 5.75
CA GLY A 52 2.40 4.55 6.59
C GLY A 52 3.77 4.46 7.26
N LEU A 53 4.12 3.32 7.86
CA LEU A 53 5.43 3.10 8.46
C LEU A 53 6.56 3.17 7.42
N GLY A 54 6.36 2.55 6.25
CA GLY A 54 7.30 2.62 5.13
C GLY A 54 7.52 4.04 4.63
N LEU A 55 6.44 4.79 4.42
CA LEU A 55 6.50 6.17 3.95
C LEU A 55 7.15 7.10 4.96
N LEU A 56 6.72 7.07 6.22
CA LEU A 56 7.28 7.95 7.24
C LEU A 56 8.76 7.66 7.49
N TYR A 57 9.14 6.39 7.61
CA TYR A 57 10.48 6.05 8.11
C TYR A 57 11.47 5.65 7.03
N PHE A 58 11.09 4.83 6.04
CA PHE A 58 12.01 4.41 4.98
C PHE A 58 12.11 5.41 3.83
N MET A 59 11.00 6.06 3.47
CA MET A 59 11.00 7.16 2.49
C MET A 59 11.30 8.53 3.12
N HIS A 60 11.97 8.54 4.28
CA HIS A 60 12.47 9.74 4.99
C HIS A 60 11.45 10.83 5.34
N LEU A 61 10.16 10.64 5.06
CA LEU A 61 9.13 11.68 5.19
C LEU A 61 9.00 12.24 6.61
N ARG A 62 9.30 11.43 7.64
CA ARG A 62 9.36 11.81 9.06
C ARG A 62 10.40 12.91 9.33
N TYR A 63 11.48 12.92 8.55
CA TYR A 63 12.64 13.82 8.70
C TYR A 63 12.68 14.90 7.62
N GLU A 64 11.85 14.78 6.58
CA GLU A 64 11.70 15.77 5.52
C GLU A 64 10.59 16.79 5.78
N ARG A 65 10.40 17.71 4.83
CA ARG A 65 9.42 18.79 4.97
C ARG A 65 8.01 18.20 5.03
N PRO A 66 7.17 18.60 6.00
CA PRO A 66 5.78 18.14 6.11
C PRO A 66 4.91 18.52 4.89
N SER A 67 5.39 19.45 4.05
CA SER A 67 4.80 19.75 2.74
C SER A 67 4.78 18.55 1.80
N LEU A 68 5.74 17.63 1.89
CA LEU A 68 5.82 16.45 1.01
C LEU A 68 4.72 15.43 1.36
N PHE A 69 4.42 15.26 2.66
CA PHE A 69 3.28 14.47 3.12
C PHE A 69 1.96 15.04 2.60
N TRP A 70 1.79 16.36 2.67
CA TRP A 70 0.59 17.03 2.17
C TRP A 70 0.43 16.94 0.65
N SER A 71 1.52 16.88 -0.14
CA SER A 71 1.43 16.63 -1.59
C SER A 71 1.15 15.18 -1.94
N LEU A 72 1.52 14.24 -1.06
CA LEU A 72 1.32 12.81 -1.31
C LEU A 72 -0.15 12.41 -1.23
N ILE A 73 -0.91 12.99 -0.29
CA ILE A 73 -2.34 12.68 -0.14
C ILE A 73 -3.14 12.95 -1.44
N PRO A 74 -3.09 14.14 -2.07
CA PRO A 74 -3.81 14.37 -3.31
C PRO A 74 -3.30 13.50 -4.46
N ALA A 75 -1.99 13.24 -4.53
CA ALA A 75 -1.44 12.31 -5.52
C ALA A 75 -1.99 10.88 -5.35
N LEU A 76 -2.06 10.39 -4.11
CA LEU A 76 -2.63 9.08 -3.77
C LEU A 76 -4.11 9.02 -4.13
N VAL A 77 -4.89 10.06 -3.81
CA VAL A 77 -6.32 10.12 -4.17
C VAL A 77 -6.51 10.06 -5.68
N VAL A 78 -5.71 10.81 -6.45
CA VAL A 78 -5.76 10.76 -7.92
C VAL A 78 -5.43 9.35 -8.43
N VAL A 79 -4.38 8.72 -7.91
CA VAL A 79 -4.00 7.35 -8.29
C VAL A 79 -5.11 6.36 -7.98
N LEU A 80 -5.75 6.45 -6.81
CA LEU A 80 -6.85 5.56 -6.43
C LEU A 80 -8.08 5.75 -7.34
N ILE A 81 -8.43 6.99 -7.69
CA ILE A 81 -9.52 7.29 -8.64
C ILE A 81 -9.19 6.72 -10.02
N LEU A 82 -7.95 6.89 -10.48
CA LEU A 82 -7.53 6.34 -11.77
C LEU A 82 -7.56 4.81 -11.76
N MET A 83 -7.09 4.15 -10.70
CA MET A 83 -7.17 2.68 -10.57
C MET A 83 -8.61 2.18 -10.56
N ASP A 84 -9.51 2.85 -9.83
CA ASP A 84 -10.92 2.49 -9.74
C ASP A 84 -11.61 2.59 -11.11
N HIS A 85 -11.23 3.56 -11.94
CA HIS A 85 -11.79 3.71 -13.29
C HIS A 85 -11.13 2.79 -14.33
N PHE A 86 -9.83 2.54 -14.19
CA PHE A 86 -9.06 1.75 -15.17
C PHE A 86 -9.44 0.27 -15.16
N TRP A 87 -9.75 -0.30 -13.99
CA TRP A 87 -10.16 -1.70 -13.87
C TRP A 87 -11.46 -2.06 -14.63
N PRO A 88 -12.59 -1.36 -14.43
CA PRO A 88 -13.80 -1.61 -15.19
C PRO A 88 -13.61 -1.31 -16.67
N ASP A 89 -12.80 -0.31 -17.04
CA ASP A 89 -12.52 0.00 -18.45
C ASP A 89 -11.74 -1.14 -19.14
N ALA A 90 -10.71 -1.69 -18.48
CA ALA A 90 -10.00 -2.88 -18.96
C ALA A 90 -10.92 -4.10 -19.14
N LEU A 91 -11.83 -4.34 -18.19
CA LEU A 91 -12.84 -5.40 -18.31
C LEU A 91 -13.82 -5.14 -19.47
N ARG A 92 -14.18 -3.87 -19.71
CA ARG A 92 -15.07 -3.46 -20.81
C ARG A 92 -14.42 -3.69 -22.17
N LEU A 93 -13.13 -3.36 -22.30
CA LEU A 93 -12.32 -3.61 -23.49
C LEU A 93 -12.17 -5.10 -23.78
N MET A 94 -11.96 -5.95 -22.76
CA MET A 94 -11.92 -7.40 -22.92
C MET A 94 -13.24 -7.98 -23.43
N HIS A 95 -14.38 -7.51 -22.91
CA HIS A 95 -15.70 -7.94 -23.40
C HIS A 95 -15.93 -7.54 -24.88
N GLN A 96 -15.49 -6.35 -25.29
CA GLN A 96 -15.59 -5.91 -26.68
C GLN A 96 -14.71 -6.72 -27.63
N ARG A 97 -13.50 -7.10 -27.20
CA ARG A 97 -12.59 -7.96 -27.98
C ARG A 97 -13.14 -9.38 -28.17
N LEU A 98 -13.71 -9.96 -27.12
CA LEU A 98 -14.33 -11.29 -27.18
C LEU A 98 -15.63 -11.28 -28.02
N GLY A 99 -16.43 -10.21 -27.93
CA GLY A 99 -17.62 -10.03 -28.77
C GLY A 99 -17.29 -9.82 -30.26
N ALA A 100 -16.19 -9.14 -30.58
CA ALA A 100 -15.75 -8.93 -31.96
C ALA A 100 -15.17 -10.20 -32.63
N GLY A 101 -14.64 -11.16 -31.85
CA GLY A 101 -14.09 -12.43 -32.35
C GLY A 101 -15.14 -13.50 -32.67
N VAL A 102 -16.36 -13.39 -32.12
CA VAL A 102 -17.46 -14.36 -32.34
C VAL A 102 -18.35 -13.97 -33.54
N GLY A 103 -18.12 -12.80 -34.14
CA GLY A 103 -18.91 -12.25 -35.25
C GLY A 103 -18.18 -12.12 -36.60
N ALA A 104 -17.07 -12.82 -36.82
CA ALA A 104 -16.44 -12.86 -38.14
C ALA A 104 -17.11 -13.94 -39.02
N PRO A 105 -17.64 -13.59 -40.22
CA PRO A 105 -18.14 -14.56 -41.19
C PRO A 105 -17.04 -15.46 -41.77
#